data_AF-A0A392MPR9-F1
#
_entry.id   AF-A0A392MPR9-F1
#
_cell.length_a   1.000
_cell.length_b   1.000
_cell.length_c   1.000
_cell.angle_alpha   90.00
_cell.angle_beta   90.00
_cell.angle_gamma   90.00
#
_symmetry.space_group_name_H-M   'P 1'
#
loop_
_entity.id
_entity.type
_entity.pdbx_description
1 polymer ?
#
loop_
_entity_poly.entity_id
_entity_poly.type
_entity_poly.pdbx_seq_one_letter_code
_entity_poly.pdbx_strand_id
1 'polypeptide(L)'
;MIKSVLQAIPTYVMSIYLLPDSLINDIERMINTFWWGGGNNNKGIRWLAWDKMACPKEDGGLGFRDFQMFNMAMVAKQGWNLINKPNSLVARIFKARWCIGDGSNIKVMGEPWLREEDGRWVTSPQIQEKEANMILAVPLLHMVEEDKLIWSEESNGIYSVRSGYRKLMEEKRLMNRPRERDGWGSLWKIQAPPKVKHLYWRICKECLPTRTRLRNRHVHCPIECPLCQADPEE
;
A
#
# COMPACT_ATOMS: atom_id res chain seq x y z
N MET A 1 -0.55 -20.46 7.08
CA MET A 1 -0.23 -20.81 5.68
C MET A 1 -0.28 -19.60 4.76
N ILE A 2 -1.43 -18.93 4.51
CA ILE A 2 -1.45 -17.77 3.58
C ILE A 2 -0.53 -16.64 4.05
N LYS A 3 -0.72 -16.12 5.27
CA LYS A 3 0.10 -15.02 5.81
C LYS A 3 1.58 -15.38 5.95
N SER A 4 1.87 -16.64 6.26
CA SER A 4 3.22 -17.11 6.58
C SER A 4 4.01 -17.60 5.37
N VAL A 5 3.33 -18.04 4.30
CA VAL A 5 3.95 -18.63 3.11
C VAL A 5 3.58 -17.82 1.87
N LEU A 6 2.31 -17.82 1.47
CA LEU A 6 1.88 -17.22 0.20
C LEU A 6 2.14 -15.72 0.12
N GLN A 7 1.97 -14.99 1.23
CA GLN A 7 2.29 -13.55 1.28
C GLN A 7 3.79 -13.25 1.45
N ALA A 8 4.59 -14.26 1.79
CA ALA A 8 6.04 -14.13 1.95
C ALA A 8 6.77 -14.40 0.62
N ILE A 9 6.24 -15.29 -0.24
CA ILE A 9 6.85 -15.62 -1.54
C ILE A 9 7.16 -14.39 -2.40
N PRO A 10 6.22 -13.45 -2.65
CA PRO A 10 6.50 -12.33 -3.54
C PRO A 10 7.34 -11.22 -2.91
N THR A 11 7.67 -11.28 -1.60
CA THR A 11 8.25 -10.13 -0.89
C THR A 11 9.61 -9.73 -1.41
N TYR A 12 10.43 -10.70 -1.84
CA TYR A 12 11.73 -10.40 -2.42
C TYR A 12 11.59 -9.58 -3.71
N VAL A 13 10.77 -10.03 -4.66
CA VAL A 13 10.56 -9.35 -5.94
C VAL A 13 9.92 -7.98 -5.72
N MET A 14 8.90 -7.89 -4.87
CA MET A 14 8.25 -6.62 -4.51
C MET A 14 9.17 -5.65 -3.76
N SER A 15 10.28 -6.10 -3.19
CA SER A 15 11.26 -5.20 -2.54
C SER A 15 12.19 -4.52 -3.53
N ILE A 16 12.25 -5.01 -4.76
CA ILE A 16 13.17 -4.54 -5.80
C ILE A 16 12.40 -3.81 -6.90
N TYR A 17 11.26 -4.36 -7.32
CA TYR A 17 10.50 -3.88 -8.47
C TYR A 17 9.13 -3.37 -8.04
N LEU A 18 8.69 -2.28 -8.67
CA LEU A 18 7.28 -1.93 -8.70
C LEU A 18 6.58 -2.90 -9.67
N LEU A 19 5.71 -3.74 -9.15
CA LEU A 19 5.02 -4.76 -9.94
C LEU A 19 3.85 -4.12 -10.70
N PRO A 20 3.58 -4.54 -11.95
CA PRO A 20 2.37 -4.12 -12.66
C PRO A 20 1.12 -4.54 -11.90
N ASP A 21 0.10 -3.67 -11.90
CA ASP A 21 -1.18 -3.95 -11.22
C ASP A 21 -1.84 -5.23 -11.75
N SER A 22 -1.67 -5.57 -13.03
CA SER A 22 -2.17 -6.84 -13.61
C SER A 22 -1.57 -8.06 -12.92
N LEU A 23 -0.25 -8.07 -12.71
CA LEU A 23 0.45 -9.16 -12.03
C LEU A 23 0.03 -9.26 -10.56
N ILE A 24 -0.12 -8.13 -9.88
CA ILE A 24 -0.62 -8.10 -8.51
C ILE A 24 -2.02 -8.71 -8.44
N ASN A 25 -2.93 -8.28 -9.34
CA ASN A 25 -4.29 -8.81 -9.40
C ASN A 25 -4.32 -10.32 -9.67
N ASP A 26 -3.40 -10.84 -10.49
CA ASP A 26 -3.30 -12.28 -10.74
C ASP A 26 -2.81 -13.05 -9.51
N ILE A 27 -1.80 -12.53 -8.80
CA ILE A 27 -1.33 -13.09 -7.52
C ILE A 27 -2.48 -13.11 -6.49
N GLU A 28 -3.21 -12.00 -6.36
CA GLU A 28 -4.35 -11.89 -5.45
C GLU A 28 -5.47 -12.87 -5.82
N ARG A 29 -5.76 -13.05 -7.11
CA ARG A 29 -6.71 -14.05 -7.60
C ARG A 29 -6.27 -15.47 -7.29
N MET A 30 -4.99 -15.80 -7.44
CA MET A 30 -4.44 -17.12 -7.10
C MET A 30 -4.59 -17.41 -5.61
N ILE A 31 -4.25 -16.44 -4.75
CA ILE A 31 -4.35 -16.62 -3.29
C ILE A 31 -5.82 -16.65 -2.85
N ASN A 32 -6.69 -15.85 -3.47
CA ASN A 32 -8.13 -15.90 -3.21
C ASN A 32 -8.73 -17.26 -3.61
N THR A 33 -8.29 -17.80 -4.75
CA THR A 33 -8.68 -19.14 -5.21
C THR A 33 -8.16 -20.22 -4.26
N PHE A 34 -6.94 -20.08 -3.76
CA PHE A 34 -6.39 -20.99 -2.76
C PHE A 34 -7.15 -20.92 -1.42
N TRP A 35 -7.57 -19.74 -0.99
CA TRP A 35 -8.32 -19.54 0.25
C TRP A 35 -9.71 -20.19 0.21
N TRP A 36 -10.44 -20.04 -0.90
CA TRP A 36 -11.78 -20.61 -1.06
C TRP A 36 -11.79 -22.00 -1.71
N GLY A 37 -10.66 -22.43 -2.25
CA GLY A 37 -10.49 -23.71 -2.95
C GLY A 37 -10.37 -24.89 -1.99
N GLY A 38 -10.97 -26.02 -2.39
CA GLY A 38 -10.72 -27.34 -1.80
C GLY A 38 -9.77 -28.14 -2.70
N GLY A 39 -9.04 -29.10 -2.13
CA GLY A 39 -7.94 -29.81 -2.79
C GLY A 39 -8.22 -30.44 -4.17
N ASN A 40 -7.10 -30.82 -4.80
CA ASN A 40 -6.81 -31.47 -6.10
C ASN A 40 -7.72 -31.35 -7.34
N ASN A 41 -8.96 -30.87 -7.30
CA ASN A 41 -9.74 -30.65 -8.53
C ASN A 41 -10.94 -29.69 -8.43
N ASN A 42 -11.28 -29.19 -7.25
CA ASN A 42 -12.42 -28.28 -7.12
C ASN A 42 -11.98 -26.81 -7.09
N LYS A 43 -12.30 -26.07 -8.16
CA LYS A 43 -12.34 -24.60 -8.14
C LYS A 43 -13.44 -24.18 -7.15
N GLY A 44 -13.08 -24.07 -5.88
CA GLY A 44 -14.02 -23.69 -4.83
C GLY A 44 -14.69 -22.34 -5.12
N ILE A 45 -15.92 -22.16 -4.61
CA ILE A 45 -16.69 -20.95 -4.85
C ILE A 45 -16.03 -19.79 -4.11
N ARG A 46 -15.63 -18.75 -4.87
CA ARG A 46 -15.14 -17.50 -4.29
C ARG A 46 -16.31 -16.71 -3.72
N TRP A 47 -16.45 -16.75 -2.40
CA TRP A 47 -17.54 -16.05 -1.70
C TRP A 47 -17.29 -14.55 -1.60
N LEU A 48 -16.02 -14.14 -1.46
CA LEU A 48 -15.63 -12.75 -1.29
C LEU A 48 -14.44 -12.38 -2.18
N ALA A 49 -14.44 -11.13 -2.67
CA ALA A 49 -13.31 -10.57 -3.39
C ALA A 49 -12.12 -10.30 -2.45
N TRP A 50 -10.90 -10.27 -3.02
CA TRP A 50 -9.66 -10.21 -2.23
C TRP A 50 -9.50 -8.88 -1.49
N ASP A 51 -9.84 -7.77 -2.14
CA ASP A 51 -9.90 -6.42 -1.56
C ASP A 51 -10.68 -6.37 -0.22
N LYS A 52 -11.84 -7.03 -0.18
CA LYS A 52 -12.68 -7.12 1.03
C LYS A 52 -12.11 -8.05 2.11
N MET A 53 -11.16 -8.93 1.76
CA MET A 53 -10.45 -9.78 2.72
C MET A 53 -9.12 -9.16 3.18
N ALA A 54 -8.46 -8.39 2.30
CA ALA A 54 -7.19 -7.73 2.55
C ALA A 54 -7.34 -6.43 3.35
N CYS A 55 -8.55 -5.89 3.49
CA CYS A 55 -8.76 -4.80 4.42
C CYS A 55 -8.42 -5.22 5.87
N PRO A 56 -8.07 -4.24 6.73
CA PRO A 56 -7.82 -4.51 8.14
C PRO A 56 -8.99 -5.19 8.84
N LYS A 57 -8.68 -5.91 9.92
CA LYS A 57 -9.69 -6.60 10.73
C LYS A 57 -10.75 -5.66 11.31
N GLU A 58 -10.35 -4.45 11.64
CA GLU A 58 -11.22 -3.39 12.15
C GLU A 58 -12.25 -2.93 11.11
N ASP A 59 -11.97 -3.12 9.82
CA ASP A 59 -12.87 -2.79 8.71
C ASP A 59 -13.57 -4.05 8.16
N GLY A 60 -13.48 -5.16 8.89
CA GLY A 60 -14.14 -6.41 8.54
C GLY A 60 -13.41 -7.29 7.55
N GLY A 61 -12.12 -7.06 7.32
CA GLY A 61 -11.29 -8.01 6.58
C GLY A 61 -10.63 -9.04 7.50
N LEU A 62 -9.69 -9.78 6.92
CA LEU A 62 -8.89 -10.79 7.61
C LEU A 62 -7.49 -10.27 7.96
N GLY A 63 -7.18 -9.03 7.55
CA GLY A 63 -5.87 -8.41 7.71
C GLY A 63 -4.80 -9.14 6.91
N PHE A 64 -5.13 -9.61 5.71
CA PHE A 64 -4.11 -9.96 4.72
C PHE A 64 -3.45 -8.69 4.20
N ARG A 65 -2.20 -8.78 3.75
CA ARG A 65 -1.55 -7.64 3.08
C ARG A 65 -2.22 -7.32 1.75
N ASP A 66 -2.43 -6.04 1.50
CA ASP A 66 -2.70 -5.48 0.18
C ASP A 66 -1.36 -5.38 -0.56
N PHE A 67 -1.20 -6.11 -1.66
CA PHE A 67 0.11 -6.21 -2.31
C PHE A 67 0.52 -4.93 -3.02
N GLN A 68 -0.43 -4.14 -3.52
CA GLN A 68 -0.15 -2.87 -4.17
C GLN A 68 0.47 -1.89 -3.17
N MET A 69 -0.21 -1.67 -2.04
CA MET A 69 0.29 -0.77 -0.99
C MET A 69 1.58 -1.31 -0.35
N PHE A 70 1.68 -2.64 -0.19
CA PHE A 70 2.87 -3.27 0.39
C PHE A 70 4.09 -3.18 -0.54
N ASN A 71 3.91 -3.35 -1.84
CA ASN A 71 4.95 -3.20 -2.84
C ASN A 71 5.46 -1.76 -2.91
N MET A 72 4.55 -0.78 -2.98
CA MET A 72 4.91 0.65 -2.90
C MET A 72 5.70 0.97 -1.64
N ALA A 73 5.26 0.47 -0.48
CA ALA A 73 5.96 0.70 0.78
C ALA A 73 7.39 0.11 0.81
N MET A 74 7.61 -1.04 0.16
CA MET A 74 8.95 -1.63 0.07
C MET A 74 9.85 -0.91 -0.91
N VAL A 75 9.34 -0.52 -2.08
CA VAL A 75 10.12 0.28 -3.05
C VAL A 75 10.49 1.64 -2.45
N ALA A 76 9.58 2.26 -1.70
CA ALA A 76 9.87 3.49 -0.96
C ALA A 76 11.01 3.31 0.07
N LYS A 77 11.18 2.13 0.67
CA LYS A 77 12.34 1.84 1.54
C LYS A 77 13.66 1.88 0.76
N GLN A 78 13.65 1.40 -0.48
CA GLN A 78 14.82 1.48 -1.36
C GLN A 78 15.13 2.94 -1.71
N GLY A 79 14.11 3.74 -2.06
CA GLY A 79 14.26 5.19 -2.27
C GLY A 79 14.83 5.92 -1.06
N TRP A 80 14.30 5.62 0.14
CA TRP A 80 14.81 6.14 1.40
C TRP A 80 16.31 5.84 1.60
N ASN A 81 16.74 4.61 1.31
CA ASN A 81 18.13 4.21 1.44
C ASN A 81 19.03 4.89 0.40
N LEU A 82 18.55 5.10 -0.82
CA LEU A 82 19.30 5.79 -1.88
C LEU A 82 19.57 7.25 -1.52
N ILE A 83 18.58 7.93 -0.94
CA ILE A 83 18.69 9.33 -0.52
C ILE A 83 19.63 9.46 0.69
N ASN A 84 19.43 8.63 1.72
CA ASN A 84 20.18 8.76 2.99
C ASN A 84 21.56 8.09 2.97
N LYS A 85 21.87 7.26 1.96
CA LYS A 85 23.18 6.57 1.83
C LYS A 85 23.75 6.79 0.43
N PRO A 86 24.09 8.04 0.06
CA PRO A 86 24.51 8.40 -1.29
C PRO A 86 25.81 7.72 -1.74
N ASN A 87 26.64 7.27 -0.79
CA ASN A 87 27.93 6.61 -1.05
C ASN A 87 27.83 5.09 -1.15
N SER A 88 26.64 4.50 -0.95
CA SER A 88 26.44 3.07 -1.15
C SER A 88 26.69 2.69 -2.62
N LEU A 89 27.16 1.46 -2.87
CA LEU A 89 27.42 0.98 -4.23
C LEU A 89 26.20 1.13 -5.14
N VAL A 90 25.01 0.80 -4.62
CA VAL A 90 23.74 0.93 -5.34
C VAL A 90 23.47 2.39 -5.69
N ALA A 91 23.62 3.32 -4.74
CA ALA A 91 23.43 4.75 -5.01
C ALA A 91 24.43 5.28 -6.05
N ARG A 92 25.70 4.87 -5.97
CA ARG A 92 26.73 5.26 -6.94
C ARG A 92 26.43 4.75 -8.35
N ILE A 93 26.03 3.48 -8.49
CA ILE A 93 25.65 2.91 -9.79
C ILE A 93 24.41 3.63 -10.36
N PHE A 94 23.39 3.88 -9.53
CA PHE A 94 22.20 4.60 -9.97
C PHE A 94 22.52 6.02 -10.42
N LYS A 95 23.33 6.77 -9.66
CA LYS A 95 23.80 8.13 -10.04
C LYS A 95 24.61 8.14 -11.34
N ALA A 96 25.45 7.12 -11.56
CA ALA A 96 26.25 7.01 -12.78
C ALA A 96 25.39 6.70 -14.02
N ARG A 97 24.28 5.98 -13.86
CA ARG A 97 23.35 5.66 -14.96
C ARG A 97 22.32 6.77 -15.19
N TRP A 98 21.84 7.38 -14.12
CA TRP A 98 20.82 8.42 -14.13
C TRP A 98 21.44 9.68 -13.56
N CYS A 99 22.20 10.38 -14.40
CA CYS A 99 22.76 11.69 -14.07
C CYS A 99 21.61 12.71 -14.01
N ILE A 100 21.03 12.91 -12.83
CA ILE A 100 20.31 14.16 -12.56
C ILE A 100 21.40 15.22 -12.48
N GLY A 101 21.42 16.17 -13.41
CA GLY A 101 22.36 17.28 -13.36
C GLY A 101 22.32 17.91 -11.96
N ASP A 102 23.48 18.27 -11.42
CA ASP A 102 23.64 18.95 -10.14
C ASP A 102 23.11 20.40 -10.14
N GLY A 103 22.34 20.77 -11.18
CA GLY A 103 21.89 22.13 -11.42
C GLY A 103 23.00 23.06 -11.93
N SER A 104 24.28 22.68 -11.93
CA SER A 104 25.39 23.57 -12.34
C SER A 104 25.31 23.98 -13.81
N ASN A 105 24.79 23.09 -14.66
CA ASN A 105 24.54 23.35 -16.08
C ASN A 105 23.14 23.91 -16.37
N ILE A 106 22.26 23.99 -15.38
CA ILE A 106 20.90 24.53 -15.54
C ILE A 106 20.94 26.00 -15.11
N LYS A 107 20.95 26.91 -16.09
CA LYS A 107 20.97 28.35 -15.84
C LYS A 107 19.60 28.91 -15.45
N VAL A 108 18.97 28.35 -14.40
CA VAL A 108 17.66 28.82 -13.91
C VAL A 108 17.69 30.32 -13.61
N MET A 109 18.80 30.81 -13.06
CA MET A 109 18.97 32.21 -12.67
C MET A 109 19.50 33.11 -13.81
N GLY A 110 19.87 32.53 -14.95
CA GLY A 110 20.45 33.26 -16.10
C GLY A 110 19.55 33.28 -17.33
N GLU A 111 18.54 32.40 -17.40
CA GLU A 111 17.59 32.33 -18.50
C GLU A 111 16.27 33.03 -18.13
N PRO A 112 15.69 33.84 -19.03
CA PRO A 112 14.35 34.38 -18.84
C PRO A 112 13.31 33.25 -18.93
N TRP A 113 12.57 32.99 -17.85
CA TRP A 113 11.62 31.87 -17.78
C TRP A 113 10.16 32.30 -17.53
N LEU A 114 9.90 33.59 -17.27
CA LEU A 114 8.56 34.14 -17.10
C LEU A 114 8.24 35.11 -18.24
N ARG A 115 7.07 34.98 -18.87
CA ARG A 115 6.64 35.80 -20.01
C ARG A 115 5.53 36.76 -19.57
N GLU A 116 5.70 38.05 -19.83
CA GLU A 116 4.70 39.08 -19.52
C GLU A 116 3.60 39.14 -20.59
N GLU A 117 2.49 39.82 -20.27
CA GLU A 117 1.32 39.96 -21.17
C GLU A 117 1.66 40.69 -22.48
N ASP A 118 2.69 41.52 -22.48
CA ASP A 118 3.20 42.22 -23.67
C ASP A 118 4.12 41.34 -24.56
N GLY A 119 4.35 40.09 -24.13
CA GLY A 119 5.16 39.10 -24.83
C GLY A 119 6.66 39.18 -24.54
N ARG A 120 7.13 40.13 -23.72
CA ARG A 120 8.53 40.21 -23.27
C ARG A 120 8.83 39.15 -22.23
N TRP A 121 10.09 38.72 -22.19
CA TRP A 121 10.56 37.81 -21.15
C TRP A 121 11.13 38.59 -19.98
N VAL A 122 10.72 38.24 -18.76
CA VAL A 122 11.29 38.76 -17.53
C VAL A 122 12.67 38.13 -17.36
N THR A 123 13.71 38.97 -17.41
CA THR A 123 15.06 38.53 -17.03
C THR A 123 15.06 38.13 -15.57
N SER A 124 15.58 36.94 -15.27
CA SER A 124 15.78 36.49 -13.89
C SER A 124 16.50 37.60 -13.09
N PRO A 125 16.12 37.83 -11.82
CA PRO A 125 16.88 38.71 -10.94
C PRO A 125 18.32 38.20 -10.94
N GLN A 126 19.23 38.94 -11.58
CA GLN A 126 20.63 38.61 -11.50
C GLN A 126 20.98 38.77 -10.03
N ILE A 127 21.16 37.67 -9.30
CA ILE A 127 21.75 37.74 -7.97
C ILE A 127 23.08 38.44 -8.21
N GLN A 128 23.23 39.66 -7.70
CA GLN A 128 24.52 40.31 -7.77
C GLN A 128 25.45 39.39 -7.00
N GLU A 129 26.60 39.03 -7.58
CA GLU A 129 27.57 38.14 -6.95
C GLU A 129 27.90 38.61 -5.52
N LYS A 130 27.82 39.93 -5.30
CA LYS A 130 27.89 40.60 -4.00
C LYS A 130 26.79 40.17 -3.02
N GLU A 131 25.53 40.10 -3.43
CA GLU A 131 24.40 39.68 -2.59
C GLU A 131 24.47 38.20 -2.25
N ALA A 132 24.79 37.33 -3.22
CA ALA A 132 25.07 35.92 -2.96
C ALA A 132 26.18 35.76 -1.92
N ASN A 133 27.29 36.48 -2.10
CA ASN A 133 28.42 36.46 -1.17
C ASN A 133 28.02 37.01 0.21
N MET A 134 27.18 38.04 0.28
CA MET A 134 26.66 38.56 1.54
C MET A 134 25.76 37.54 2.26
N ILE A 135 24.93 36.81 1.52
CA ILE A 135 24.07 35.73 2.06
C ILE A 135 24.92 34.55 2.55
N LEU A 136 25.90 34.10 1.75
CA LEU A 136 26.81 33.01 2.14
C LEU A 136 27.73 33.39 3.30
N ALA A 137 28.03 34.69 3.47
CA ALA A 137 28.79 35.22 4.60
C ALA A 137 27.95 35.44 5.86
N VAL A 138 26.62 35.28 5.81
CA VAL A 138 25.79 35.29 7.02
C VAL A 138 26.25 34.13 7.91
N PRO A 139 26.72 34.40 9.14
CA PRO A 139 27.17 33.35 10.03
C PRO A 139 26.02 32.39 10.30
N LEU A 140 26.18 31.14 9.90
CA LEU A 140 25.27 30.09 10.34
C LEU A 140 25.39 29.97 11.86
N LEU A 141 24.24 29.90 12.56
CA LEU A 141 24.27 29.59 13.99
C LEU A 141 24.99 28.24 14.16
N HIS A 142 25.77 28.09 15.23
CA HIS A 142 26.47 26.82 15.54
C HIS A 142 25.54 25.59 15.67
N MET A 143 24.22 25.82 15.69
CA MET A 143 23.17 24.81 15.75
C MET A 143 22.59 24.45 14.37
N VAL A 144 23.01 25.12 13.29
CA VAL A 144 22.56 24.80 11.93
C VAL A 144 23.25 23.50 11.50
N GLU A 145 22.47 22.43 11.48
CA GLU A 145 22.88 21.18 10.84
C GLU A 145 22.48 21.18 9.36
N GLU A 146 23.13 20.33 8.57
CA GLU A 146 22.67 20.06 7.19
C GLU A 146 21.25 19.50 7.18
N ASP A 147 20.47 19.90 6.18
CA ASP A 147 19.12 19.39 5.95
C ASP A 147 19.13 17.87 5.80
N LYS A 148 18.24 17.21 6.55
CA LYS A 148 18.06 15.76 6.53
C LYS A 148 16.62 15.44 6.19
N LEU A 149 16.43 14.42 5.35
CA LEU A 149 15.10 13.88 5.12
C LEU A 149 14.64 13.12 6.38
N ILE A 150 13.52 13.53 6.97
CA ILE A 150 12.94 12.93 8.17
C ILE A 150 11.57 12.33 7.82
N TRP A 151 11.35 11.08 8.21
CA TRP A 151 10.06 10.43 8.09
C TRP A 151 9.18 10.72 9.31
N SER A 152 8.04 11.37 9.11
CA SER A 152 7.20 11.88 10.20
C SER A 152 6.44 10.80 11.00
N GLU A 153 6.28 9.59 10.49
CA GLU A 153 5.46 8.54 11.14
C GLU A 153 6.22 7.67 12.14
N GLU A 154 7.52 7.89 12.30
CA GLU A 154 8.39 7.13 13.21
C GLU A 154 9.16 8.11 14.09
N SER A 155 9.24 7.85 15.39
CA SER A 155 9.87 8.78 16.36
C SER A 155 11.37 8.96 16.15
N ASN A 156 12.03 7.97 15.53
CA ASN A 156 13.44 8.06 15.15
C ASN A 156 13.67 8.77 13.82
N GLY A 157 12.60 9.21 13.13
CA GLY A 157 12.68 9.85 11.82
C GLY A 157 13.07 8.93 10.67
N ILE A 158 13.22 7.61 10.91
CA ILE A 158 13.68 6.65 9.90
C ILE A 158 12.50 5.92 9.30
N TYR A 159 12.35 6.01 7.98
CA TYR A 159 11.30 5.27 7.27
C TYR A 159 11.40 3.75 7.51
N SER A 160 10.29 3.13 7.89
CA SER A 160 10.13 1.68 7.91
C SER A 160 9.06 1.26 6.89
N VAL A 161 9.20 0.06 6.29
CA VAL A 161 8.16 -0.48 5.40
C VAL A 161 6.82 -0.58 6.13
N ARG A 162 6.87 -0.87 7.44
CA ARG A 162 5.68 -0.97 8.29
C ARG A 162 4.96 0.37 8.42
N SER A 163 5.67 1.47 8.68
CA SER A 163 5.07 2.80 8.79
C SER A 163 4.55 3.30 7.45
N GLY A 164 5.32 3.12 6.37
CA GLY A 164 4.89 3.53 5.04
C GLY A 164 3.64 2.76 4.58
N TYR A 165 3.62 1.44 4.80
CA TYR A 165 2.44 0.63 4.49
C TYR A 165 1.20 1.07 5.30
N ARG A 166 1.37 1.37 6.60
CA ARG A 166 0.27 1.85 7.45
C ARG A 166 -0.30 3.16 6.91
N LYS A 167 0.56 4.12 6.56
CA LYS A 167 0.17 5.42 5.98
C LYS A 167 -0.58 5.26 4.67
N LEU A 168 -0.06 4.44 3.75
CA LEU A 168 -0.72 4.13 2.47
C LEU A 168 -2.10 3.48 2.66
N MET A 169 -2.23 2.56 3.62
CA MET A 169 -3.52 1.93 3.93
C MET A 169 -4.51 2.93 4.53
N GLU A 170 -4.05 3.89 5.33
CA GLU A 170 -4.88 4.97 5.87
C GLU A 170 -5.34 5.94 4.78
N GLU A 171 -4.45 6.36 3.89
CA GLU A 171 -4.80 7.17 2.71
C GLU A 171 -5.81 6.44 1.81
N LYS A 172 -5.58 5.15 1.54
CA LYS A 172 -6.53 4.31 0.78
C LYS A 172 -7.88 4.19 1.46
N ARG A 173 -7.94 4.19 2.81
CA ARG A 173 -9.19 4.21 3.56
C ARG A 173 -9.91 5.55 3.40
N LEU A 174 -9.20 6.68 3.48
CA LEU A 174 -9.80 8.01 3.34
C LEU A 174 -10.36 8.26 1.92
N MET A 175 -9.71 7.72 0.89
CA MET A 175 -10.19 7.81 -0.50
C MET A 175 -11.45 6.98 -0.76
N ASN A 176 -11.63 5.88 -0.04
CA ASN A 176 -12.83 5.06 -0.13
C ASN A 176 -13.88 5.60 0.86
N ARG A 177 -14.96 6.22 0.37
CA ARG A 177 -16.07 6.77 1.20
C ARG A 177 -16.39 5.85 2.37
N PRO A 178 -16.64 6.38 3.59
CA PRO A 178 -16.86 5.54 4.76
C PRO A 178 -18.11 4.69 4.54
N ARG A 179 -17.91 3.41 4.20
CA ARG A 179 -18.90 2.39 4.54
C ARG A 179 -19.03 2.43 6.05
N GLU A 180 -20.26 2.27 6.53
CA GLU A 180 -20.61 2.33 7.96
C GLU A 180 -19.52 1.69 8.82
N ARG A 181 -19.26 2.32 9.96
CA ARG A 181 -18.26 1.88 10.93
C ARG A 181 -18.74 0.57 11.56
N ASP A 182 -18.70 -0.49 10.76
CA ASP A 182 -19.12 -1.81 11.13
C ASP A 182 -18.29 -2.21 12.36
N GLY A 183 -18.94 -2.61 13.45
CA GLY A 183 -18.33 -2.93 14.74
C GLY A 183 -17.41 -4.16 14.74
N TRP A 184 -16.68 -4.45 13.66
CA TRP A 184 -15.78 -5.59 13.50
C TRP A 184 -14.69 -5.64 14.55
N GLY A 185 -14.25 -4.48 15.06
CA GLY A 185 -13.31 -4.41 16.18
C GLY A 185 -13.79 -5.22 17.40
N SER A 186 -15.09 -5.23 17.68
CA SER A 186 -15.69 -5.99 18.78
C SER A 186 -15.65 -7.50 18.52
N LEU A 187 -15.94 -7.93 17.28
CA LEU A 187 -15.91 -9.36 16.88
C LEU A 187 -14.54 -10.00 17.17
N TRP A 188 -13.46 -9.30 16.81
CA TRP A 188 -12.11 -9.85 17.00
C TRP A 188 -11.63 -9.83 18.45
N LYS A 189 -12.24 -8.99 19.31
CA LYS A 189 -11.96 -8.89 20.75
C LYS A 189 -12.67 -9.94 21.60
N ILE A 190 -13.69 -10.63 21.06
CA ILE A 190 -14.41 -11.70 21.77
C ILE A 190 -13.43 -12.76 22.31
N GLN A 191 -13.65 -13.25 23.53
CA GLN A 191 -12.88 -14.37 24.08
C GLN A 191 -13.41 -15.69 23.51
N ALA A 192 -12.99 -16.02 22.30
CA ALA A 192 -13.38 -17.25 21.61
C ALA A 192 -12.20 -17.85 20.83
N PRO A 193 -12.17 -19.17 20.58
CA PRO A 193 -11.16 -19.77 19.73
C PRO A 193 -11.12 -19.13 18.32
N PRO A 194 -9.95 -19.04 17.67
CA PRO A 194 -9.83 -18.39 16.35
C PRO A 194 -10.78 -18.93 15.28
N LYS A 195 -11.07 -20.24 15.30
CA LYS A 195 -12.02 -20.88 14.36
C LYS A 195 -13.44 -20.35 14.52
N VAL A 196 -13.88 -20.08 15.76
CA VAL A 196 -15.22 -19.54 16.06
C VAL A 196 -15.34 -18.10 15.59
N LYS A 197 -14.32 -17.26 15.85
CA LYS A 197 -14.28 -15.88 15.33
C LYS A 197 -14.35 -15.86 13.80
N HIS A 198 -13.64 -16.78 13.15
CA HIS A 198 -13.67 -16.92 11.70
C HIS A 198 -15.03 -17.35 11.17
N LEU A 199 -15.69 -18.31 11.85
CA LEU A 199 -17.04 -18.73 11.52
C LEU A 199 -18.01 -17.54 11.62
N TYR A 200 -17.97 -16.82 12.73
CA TYR A 200 -18.81 -15.64 12.96
C TYR A 200 -18.58 -14.56 11.90
N TRP A 201 -17.32 -14.30 11.56
CA TRP A 201 -16.97 -13.41 10.47
C TRP A 201 -17.58 -13.85 9.13
N ARG A 202 -17.58 -15.16 8.82
CA ARG A 202 -18.23 -15.70 7.61
C ARG A 202 -19.74 -15.53 7.64
N ILE A 203 -20.39 -15.63 8.80
CA ILE A 203 -21.82 -15.35 8.97
C ILE A 203 -22.08 -13.88 8.66
N CYS A 204 -21.37 -12.96 9.32
CA CYS A 204 -21.56 -11.52 9.14
C CYS A 204 -21.22 -11.02 7.72
N LYS A 205 -20.33 -11.71 6.99
CA LYS A 205 -20.03 -11.43 5.57
C LYS A 205 -20.90 -12.25 4.60
N GLU A 206 -21.85 -13.02 5.11
CA GLU A 206 -22.75 -13.87 4.32
C GLU A 206 -22.02 -14.83 3.35
N CYS A 207 -20.90 -15.38 3.82
CA CYS A 207 -19.98 -16.25 3.07
C CYS A 207 -20.05 -17.72 3.52
N LEU A 208 -21.17 -18.12 4.12
CA LEU A 208 -21.46 -19.51 4.44
C LEU A 208 -22.15 -20.21 3.27
N PRO A 209 -21.77 -21.47 2.96
CA PRO A 209 -22.32 -22.23 1.85
C PRO A 209 -23.65 -22.88 2.24
N THR A 210 -24.66 -22.07 2.59
CA THR A 210 -26.03 -22.57 2.83
C THR A 210 -26.70 -22.89 1.50
N ARG A 211 -27.69 -23.80 1.48
CA ARG A 211 -28.34 -24.26 0.23
C ARG A 211 -28.90 -23.09 -0.59
N THR A 212 -29.52 -22.12 0.07
CA THR A 212 -30.02 -20.90 -0.57
C THR A 212 -28.89 -20.12 -1.25
N ARG A 213 -27.74 -19.96 -0.59
CA ARG A 213 -26.57 -19.25 -1.11
C ARG A 213 -25.87 -20.00 -2.23
N LEU A 214 -25.79 -21.33 -2.15
CA LEU A 214 -25.25 -22.20 -3.18
C LEU A 214 -26.08 -22.12 -4.47
N ARG A 215 -27.41 -22.11 -4.34
CA ARG A 215 -28.31 -21.95 -5.48
C ARG A 215 -28.20 -20.58 -6.14
N ASN A 216 -28.02 -19.51 -5.36
CA ASN A 216 -27.71 -18.17 -5.90
C ASN A 216 -26.39 -18.13 -6.68
N ARG A 217 -25.52 -19.12 -6.48
CA ARG A 217 -24.28 -19.33 -7.24
C ARG A 217 -24.40 -20.45 -8.29
N HIS A 218 -25.63 -20.82 -8.66
CA HIS A 218 -25.95 -21.82 -9.68
C HIS A 218 -25.47 -23.24 -9.36
N VAL A 219 -25.32 -23.58 -8.08
CA VAL A 219 -25.09 -24.96 -7.66
C VAL A 219 -26.43 -25.67 -7.52
N HIS A 220 -26.59 -26.79 -8.22
CA HIS A 220 -27.82 -27.58 -8.14
C HIS A 220 -27.88 -28.34 -6.81
N CYS A 221 -28.78 -27.92 -5.93
CA CYS A 221 -29.04 -28.56 -4.64
C CYS A 221 -30.50 -28.27 -4.19
N PRO A 222 -31.09 -29.16 -3.36
CA PRO A 222 -32.40 -28.90 -2.72
C PRO A 222 -32.35 -27.59 -1.92
N ILE A 223 -33.48 -26.89 -1.79
CA ILE A 223 -33.55 -25.65 -1.01
C ILE A 223 -33.95 -25.92 0.44
N GLU A 224 -34.70 -26.98 0.66
CA GLU A 224 -35.31 -27.35 1.92
C GLU A 224 -34.21 -27.64 2.95
N CYS A 225 -34.42 -27.21 4.18
CA CYS A 225 -33.51 -27.46 5.29
C CYS A 225 -33.40 -28.98 5.53
N PRO A 226 -32.19 -29.55 5.62
CA PRO A 226 -32.02 -30.97 5.86
C PRO A 226 -32.56 -31.44 7.23
N LEU A 227 -32.78 -30.50 8.16
CA LEU A 227 -33.24 -30.79 9.51
C LEU A 227 -34.77 -30.76 9.64
N CYS A 228 -35.43 -29.70 9.14
CA CYS A 228 -36.89 -29.56 9.27
C CYS A 228 -37.67 -29.96 8.01
N GLN A 229 -37.01 -30.08 6.85
CA GLN A 229 -37.59 -30.43 5.55
C GLN A 229 -38.75 -29.54 5.06
N ALA A 230 -39.02 -28.42 5.73
CA ALA A 230 -40.14 -27.54 5.44
C ALA A 230 -39.66 -26.17 4.95
N ASP A 231 -38.76 -25.53 5.69
CA ASP A 231 -38.28 -24.19 5.41
C ASP A 231 -36.97 -24.20 4.60
N PRO A 232 -36.64 -23.12 3.87
CA PRO A 232 -35.33 -22.95 3.23
C PRO A 232 -34.17 -22.99 4.24
N GLU A 233 -33.03 -23.59 3.85
CA GLU A 233 -31.78 -23.46 4.63
C GLU A 233 -31.13 -22.10 4.35
N GLU A 234 -31.23 -21.16 5.30
CA GLU A 234 -30.62 -19.82 5.24
C GLU A 234 -29.23 -19.73 5.85
#